data_AF-A0AAU4BBF4-F1
#
_entry.id   AF-A0AAU4BBF4-F1
#
_cell.length_a   1.000
_cell.length_b   1.000
_cell.length_c   1.000
_cell.angle_alpha   90.00
_cell.angle_beta   90.00
_cell.angle_gamma   90.00
#
_symmetry.space_group_name_H-M   'P 1'
#
loop_
_entity.id
_entity.type
_entity.pdbx_description
1 polymer ?
#
loop_
_entity_poly.entity_id
_entity_poly.type
_entity_poly.pdbx_seq_one_letter_code
_entity_poly.pdbx_strand_id
1 'polypeptide(L)'
;MRANLEDSYQGLGPAAARLFRLLGLYPGDDVGPVAAAALADVPEAEARGLLEALAGRGLAEASGEGRFGLPEPVRGYARELAEREEAPADRDAALRRVLDHHLAAIGEREPDAEALALLDRERWAEAAETLEDGLRRAEADGDPRAILLARHDLARALTMAGDLDRAIDLLGPLPDGFAALPEPDEHNRARALSTLGEAYLRARRPVAAINFFGQALEILRRRDAVDEQAGMFVHLAEAARQRGDRAAEGAARDRAAELYASLPGRGDRGEPSGG
;
A
#
# COMPACT_ATOMS: atom_id res chain seq x y z
N MET A 1 30.51 -0.04 3.31
CA MET A 1 29.18 0.19 2.70
C MET A 1 28.79 1.66 2.69
N ARG A 2 28.77 2.37 3.83
CA ARG A 2 28.43 3.82 3.88
C ARG A 2 29.31 4.74 3.02
N ALA A 3 30.64 4.54 2.99
CA ALA A 3 31.55 5.36 2.18
C ALA A 3 31.21 5.32 0.66
N ASN A 4 30.81 4.16 0.14
CA ASN A 4 30.41 4.05 -1.27
C ASN A 4 29.06 4.72 -1.55
N LEU A 5 28.11 4.71 -0.60
CA LEU A 5 26.83 5.40 -0.75
C LEU A 5 27.01 6.91 -0.72
N GLU A 6 27.90 7.40 0.14
CA GLU A 6 28.26 8.81 0.22
C GLU A 6 28.96 9.27 -1.07
N ASP A 7 29.93 8.51 -1.60
CA ASP A 7 30.56 8.82 -2.89
C ASP A 7 29.57 8.80 -4.06
N SER A 8 28.67 7.81 -4.11
CA SER A 8 27.60 7.75 -5.11
C SER A 8 26.66 8.96 -5.01
N TYR A 9 26.32 9.39 -3.79
CA TYR A 9 25.45 10.54 -3.51
C TYR A 9 26.12 11.88 -3.83
N GLN A 10 27.39 12.08 -3.43
CA GLN A 10 28.14 13.32 -3.69
C GLN A 10 28.37 13.57 -5.19
N GLY A 11 28.36 12.51 -6.01
CA GLY A 11 28.43 12.65 -7.46
C GLY A 11 27.08 12.95 -8.13
N LEU A 12 25.98 13.06 -7.39
CA LEU A 12 24.69 13.45 -7.95
C LEU A 12 24.64 14.94 -8.25
N GLY A 13 23.95 15.30 -9.34
CA GLY A 13 23.52 16.67 -9.55
C GLY A 13 22.49 17.09 -8.48
N PRO A 14 22.32 18.41 -8.21
CA PRO A 14 21.46 18.90 -7.13
C PRO A 14 20.03 18.36 -7.15
N ALA A 15 19.43 18.25 -8.34
CA ALA A 15 18.07 17.72 -8.52
C ALA A 15 17.97 16.22 -8.20
N ALA A 16 18.97 15.42 -8.61
CA ALA A 16 18.99 13.98 -8.32
C ALA A 16 19.28 13.70 -6.85
N ALA A 17 20.15 14.49 -6.22
CA ALA A 17 20.42 14.42 -4.78
C ALA A 17 19.15 14.74 -3.97
N ARG A 18 18.39 15.76 -4.39
CA ARG A 18 17.10 16.09 -3.76
C ARG A 18 16.08 14.97 -3.94
N LEU A 19 15.88 14.46 -5.16
CA LEU A 19 14.96 13.34 -5.40
C LEU A 19 15.35 12.12 -4.56
N PHE A 20 16.64 11.79 -4.48
CA PHE A 20 17.14 10.70 -3.64
C PHE A 20 16.73 10.84 -2.17
N ARG A 21 16.96 12.01 -1.57
CA ARG A 21 16.56 12.30 -0.18
C ARG A 21 15.04 12.13 -0.01
N LEU A 22 14.24 12.71 -0.90
CA LEU A 22 12.78 12.63 -0.83
C LEU A 22 12.27 11.19 -0.98
N LEU A 23 12.90 10.35 -1.81
CA LEU A 23 12.55 8.93 -1.94
C LEU A 23 12.82 8.12 -0.67
N GLY A 24 13.75 8.55 0.20
CA GLY A 24 13.93 7.98 1.52
C GLY A 24 12.72 8.15 2.46
N LEU A 25 11.86 9.14 2.17
CA LEU A 25 10.64 9.43 2.92
C LEU A 25 9.37 8.84 2.27
N TYR A 26 9.48 8.35 1.04
CA TYR A 26 8.36 7.82 0.27
C TYR A 26 7.84 6.50 0.89
N PRO A 27 6.52 6.37 1.15
CA PRO A 27 5.96 5.25 1.90
C PRO A 27 5.80 3.94 1.10
N GLY A 28 6.14 3.91 -0.19
CA GLY A 28 6.05 2.71 -1.04
C GLY A 28 7.39 2.05 -1.34
N ASP A 29 7.35 0.76 -1.69
CA ASP A 29 8.55 -0.03 -1.97
C ASP A 29 9.24 0.38 -3.27
N ASP A 30 8.47 0.77 -4.27
CA ASP A 30 8.93 1.26 -5.56
C ASP A 30 8.11 2.46 -6.06
N VAL A 31 8.73 3.28 -6.89
CA VAL A 31 8.17 4.53 -7.40
C VAL A 31 8.19 4.52 -8.92
N GLY A 32 7.07 4.92 -9.54
CA GLY A 32 7.03 5.17 -10.99
C GLY A 32 7.52 6.59 -11.33
N PRO A 33 7.89 6.87 -12.59
CA PRO A 33 8.33 8.20 -13.02
C PRO A 33 7.35 9.32 -12.70
N VAL A 34 6.04 9.06 -12.80
CA VAL A 34 4.99 10.05 -12.53
C VAL A 34 4.91 10.41 -11.03
N ALA A 35 5.00 9.42 -10.15
CA ALA A 35 5.03 9.64 -8.70
C ALA A 35 6.33 10.33 -8.25
N ALA A 36 7.47 9.97 -8.84
CA ALA A 36 8.73 10.65 -8.59
C ALA A 36 8.72 12.13 -9.04
N ALA A 37 8.03 12.42 -10.16
CA ALA A 37 7.84 13.77 -10.68
C ALA A 37 7.05 14.65 -9.70
N ALA A 38 5.94 14.11 -9.17
CA ALA A 38 5.14 14.79 -8.16
C ALA A 38 5.94 15.02 -6.87
N LEU A 39 6.68 14.01 -6.41
CA LEU A 39 7.52 14.10 -5.22
C LEU A 39 8.58 15.22 -5.35
N ALA A 40 9.29 15.25 -6.48
CA ALA A 40 10.36 16.22 -6.73
C ALA A 40 9.89 17.59 -7.24
N ASP A 41 8.62 17.74 -7.61
CA ASP A 41 8.06 18.95 -8.24
C ASP A 41 8.73 19.30 -9.57
N VAL A 42 8.86 18.30 -10.45
CA VAL A 42 9.52 18.43 -11.77
C VAL A 42 8.70 17.73 -12.85
N PRO A 43 8.92 18.04 -14.15
CA PRO A 43 8.28 17.30 -15.25
C PRO A 43 8.61 15.80 -15.23
N GLU A 44 7.68 14.95 -15.67
CA GLU A 44 7.85 13.48 -15.68
C GLU A 44 9.08 13.00 -16.47
N ALA A 45 9.35 13.64 -17.61
CA ALA A 45 10.54 13.33 -18.41
C ALA A 45 11.84 13.60 -17.64
N GLU A 46 11.87 14.66 -16.83
CA GLU A 46 13.00 14.99 -15.97
C GLU A 46 13.11 13.99 -14.83
N ALA A 47 11.99 13.70 -14.14
CA ALA A 47 11.96 12.71 -13.06
C ALA A 47 12.46 11.33 -13.50
N ARG A 48 12.09 10.88 -14.71
CA ARG A 48 12.61 9.65 -15.31
C ARG A 48 14.13 9.68 -15.47
N GLY A 49 14.67 10.76 -16.02
CA GLY A 49 16.12 10.94 -16.15
C GLY A 49 16.83 10.98 -14.80
N LEU A 50 16.21 11.57 -13.77
CA LEU A 50 16.74 11.57 -12.40
C LEU A 50 16.74 10.16 -11.80
N LEU A 51 15.67 9.38 -11.97
CA LEU A 51 15.59 7.98 -11.53
C LEU A 51 16.63 7.09 -12.23
N GLU A 52 16.82 7.28 -13.53
CA GLU A 52 17.88 6.59 -14.30
C GLU A 52 19.28 6.99 -13.82
N ALA A 53 19.49 8.26 -13.48
CA ALA A 53 20.77 8.72 -12.92
C ALA A 53 21.06 8.12 -11.53
N LEU A 54 20.03 7.94 -10.69
CA LEU A 54 20.14 7.23 -9.42
C LEU A 54 20.45 5.74 -9.65
N ALA A 55 19.79 5.10 -10.61
CA ALA A 55 20.04 3.71 -10.96
C ALA A 55 21.46 3.49 -11.52
N GLY A 56 21.94 4.39 -12.38
CA GLY A 56 23.30 4.36 -12.93
C GLY A 56 24.41 4.51 -11.87
N ARG A 57 24.07 4.97 -10.67
CA ARG A 57 24.97 5.09 -9.51
C ARG A 57 24.72 4.05 -8.42
N GLY A 58 23.83 3.09 -8.67
CA GLY A 58 23.47 2.03 -7.71
C GLY A 58 22.68 2.53 -6.50
N LEU A 59 22.04 3.69 -6.61
CA LEU A 59 21.21 4.29 -5.55
C LEU A 59 19.71 3.97 -5.71
N ALA A 60 19.33 3.38 -6.85
CA ALA A 60 18.00 2.83 -7.10
C ALA A 60 18.13 1.59 -7.99
N GLU A 61 17.13 0.73 -7.97
CA GLU A 61 17.05 -0.49 -8.78
C GLU A 61 15.74 -0.50 -9.56
N ALA A 62 15.75 -0.98 -10.81
CA ALA A 62 14.52 -1.13 -11.58
C ALA A 62 13.70 -2.33 -11.05
N SER A 63 12.43 -2.11 -10.71
CA SER A 63 11.54 -3.10 -10.07
C SER A 63 10.53 -3.75 -11.03
N GLY A 64 10.68 -3.56 -12.35
CA GLY A 64 9.70 -3.99 -13.37
C GLY A 64 8.68 -2.89 -13.69
N GLU A 65 8.00 -3.00 -14.84
CA GLU A 65 6.98 -2.04 -15.32
C GLU A 65 7.44 -0.56 -15.36
N GLY A 66 8.75 -0.30 -15.47
CA GLY A 66 9.32 1.05 -15.50
C GLY A 66 9.39 1.76 -14.14
N ARG A 67 9.29 1.00 -13.03
CA ARG A 67 9.36 1.51 -11.66
C ARG A 67 10.73 1.30 -11.03
N PHE A 68 11.02 2.03 -9.96
CA PHE A 68 12.33 2.06 -9.29
C PHE A 68 12.18 1.90 -7.78
N GLY A 69 12.93 0.98 -7.18
CA GLY A 69 13.00 0.79 -5.73
C GLY A 69 14.33 1.27 -5.16
N LEU A 70 14.31 1.78 -3.92
CA LEU A 70 15.53 1.99 -3.15
C LEU A 70 15.79 0.73 -2.30
N PRO A 71 16.95 0.06 -2.44
CA PRO A 71 17.34 -1.01 -1.54
C PRO A 71 17.34 -0.54 -0.08
N GLU A 72 17.00 -1.41 0.87
CA GLU A 72 16.78 -1.01 2.28
C GLU A 72 17.95 -0.17 2.85
N PRO A 73 19.23 -0.57 2.72
CA PRO A 73 20.35 0.20 3.29
C PRO A 73 20.50 1.57 2.65
N VAL A 74 20.10 1.70 1.38
CA VAL A 74 20.12 2.94 0.61
C VAL A 74 18.97 3.85 1.04
N ARG A 75 17.79 3.28 1.26
CA ARG A 75 16.59 3.99 1.76
C ARG A 75 16.82 4.57 3.15
N GLY A 76 17.42 3.79 4.05
CA GLY A 76 17.81 4.27 5.39
C GLY A 76 18.75 5.47 5.31
N TYR A 77 19.76 5.41 4.42
CA TYR A 77 20.68 6.53 4.21
C TYR A 77 20.00 7.76 3.59
N ALA A 78 19.15 7.57 2.58
CA ALA A 78 18.35 8.64 1.98
C ALA A 78 17.46 9.36 3.00
N ARG A 79 16.84 8.60 3.92
CA ARG A 79 16.01 9.14 5.00
C ARG A 79 16.82 9.96 6.01
N GLU A 80 17.96 9.45 6.44
CA GLU A 80 18.87 10.21 7.33
C GLU A 80 19.30 11.53 6.70
N LEU A 81 19.60 11.54 5.39
CA LEU A 81 19.95 12.75 4.65
C LEU A 81 18.76 13.71 4.51
N ALA A 82 17.56 13.19 4.24
CA ALA A 82 16.35 14.01 4.16
C ALA A 82 16.05 14.71 5.49
N GLU A 83 16.21 14.02 6.61
CA GLU A 83 16.01 14.62 7.95
C GLU A 83 17.04 15.71 8.29
N ARG A 84 18.25 15.62 7.73
CA ARG A 84 19.34 16.58 7.97
C ARG A 84 19.34 17.77 7.03
N GLU A 85 19.03 17.55 5.76
CA GLU A 85 19.28 18.52 4.69
C GLU A 85 18.00 19.15 4.12
N GLU A 86 16.83 18.53 4.30
CA GLU A 86 15.56 19.11 3.84
C GLU A 86 14.83 19.82 4.98
N ALA A 87 14.33 21.03 4.71
CA ALA A 87 13.50 21.73 5.67
C ALA A 87 12.22 20.92 5.97
N PRO A 88 11.71 20.92 7.21
CA PRO A 88 10.45 20.23 7.55
C PRO A 88 9.31 20.56 6.58
N ALA A 89 9.12 21.84 6.27
CA ALA A 89 8.07 22.30 5.36
C ALA A 89 8.24 21.78 3.91
N ASP A 90 9.49 21.62 3.45
CA ASP A 90 9.77 21.13 2.08
C ASP A 90 9.55 19.62 1.96
N ARG A 91 9.87 18.87 3.04
CA ARG A 91 9.54 17.44 3.17
C ARG A 91 8.03 17.24 3.15
N ASP A 92 7.31 17.99 3.97
CA ASP A 92 5.85 17.91 4.07
C ASP A 92 5.21 18.27 2.72
N ALA A 93 5.70 19.31 2.05
CA ALA A 93 5.22 19.69 0.72
C ALA A 93 5.50 18.61 -0.35
N ALA A 94 6.67 17.97 -0.32
CA ALA A 94 7.01 16.88 -1.23
C ALA A 94 6.14 15.64 -1.03
N LEU A 95 5.97 15.23 0.22
CA LEU A 95 5.08 14.12 0.56
C LEU A 95 3.64 14.45 0.20
N ARG A 96 3.20 15.68 0.44
CA ARG A 96 1.88 16.15 0.03
C ARG A 96 1.68 16.08 -1.48
N ARG A 97 2.64 16.53 -2.30
CA ARG A 97 2.52 16.44 -3.77
C ARG A 97 2.46 15.01 -4.29
N VAL A 98 3.28 14.09 -3.76
CA VAL A 98 3.22 12.69 -4.21
C VAL A 98 1.94 12.01 -3.74
N LEU A 99 1.45 12.35 -2.54
CA LEU A 99 0.13 11.94 -2.07
C LEU A 99 -0.94 12.50 -3.02
N ASP A 100 -0.99 13.81 -3.26
CA ASP A 100 -1.91 14.46 -4.19
C ASP A 100 -1.85 13.81 -5.59
N HIS A 101 -0.68 13.37 -6.06
CA HIS A 101 -0.54 12.62 -7.30
C HIS A 101 -1.14 11.21 -7.23
N HIS A 102 -0.88 10.43 -6.18
CA HIS A 102 -1.53 9.14 -6.00
C HIS A 102 -3.04 9.28 -5.88
N LEU A 103 -3.50 10.36 -5.25
CA LEU A 103 -4.90 10.72 -5.12
C LEU A 103 -5.51 11.17 -6.44
N ALA A 104 -4.75 11.87 -7.29
CA ALA A 104 -5.17 12.23 -8.65
C ALA A 104 -5.15 11.03 -9.60
N ALA A 105 -4.23 10.07 -9.43
CA ALA A 105 -4.21 8.81 -10.17
C ALA A 105 -5.38 7.89 -9.76
N ILE A 106 -5.81 7.98 -8.49
CA ILE A 106 -7.10 7.45 -8.04
C ILE A 106 -8.25 8.28 -8.66
N GLY A 107 -8.06 9.60 -8.77
CA GLY A 107 -8.98 10.63 -9.28
C GLY A 107 -9.18 10.76 -10.80
N GLU A 108 -8.52 9.97 -11.65
CA GLU A 108 -9.08 9.64 -12.99
C GLU A 108 -10.40 8.85 -12.84
N ARG A 109 -10.74 8.47 -11.61
CA ARG A 109 -12.08 8.16 -11.16
C ARG A 109 -12.36 8.94 -9.87
N GLU A 110 -13.08 10.06 -9.95
CA GLU A 110 -13.28 10.96 -8.80
C GLU A 110 -13.74 10.25 -7.50
N PRO A 111 -13.10 10.60 -6.38
CA PRO A 111 -13.85 10.92 -5.16
C PRO A 111 -13.38 12.25 -4.52
N ASP A 112 -14.30 12.93 -3.84
CA ASP A 112 -14.15 14.29 -3.34
C ASP A 112 -13.02 14.49 -2.31
N ALA A 113 -12.28 15.60 -2.47
CA ALA A 113 -11.14 16.05 -1.66
C ALA A 113 -11.44 16.30 -0.17
N GLU A 114 -12.72 16.24 0.24
CA GLU A 114 -13.14 16.33 1.63
C GLU A 114 -12.85 15.01 2.39
N ALA A 115 -12.92 13.84 1.74
CA ALA A 115 -12.73 12.52 2.34
C ALA A 115 -11.31 12.30 2.87
N LEU A 116 -10.32 12.94 2.22
CA LEU A 116 -8.91 12.77 2.53
C LEU A 116 -8.39 13.69 3.61
N ALA A 117 -9.02 14.86 3.79
CA ALA A 117 -8.77 15.71 4.96
C ALA A 117 -9.24 15.07 6.29
N LEU A 118 -10.02 13.98 6.21
CA LEU A 118 -10.63 13.28 7.35
C LEU A 118 -9.84 12.03 7.79
N LEU A 119 -8.95 11.53 6.92
CA LEU A 119 -8.07 10.39 7.22
C LEU A 119 -6.91 10.74 8.18
N ASP A 120 -6.46 12.00 8.21
CA ASP A 120 -5.34 12.46 9.04
C ASP A 120 -5.71 12.72 10.52
N ARG A 121 -6.97 12.54 10.93
CA ARG A 121 -7.46 12.84 12.29
C ARG A 121 -8.45 11.82 12.89
N GLU A 122 -8.45 10.58 12.42
CA GLU A 122 -9.42 9.54 12.86
C GLU A 122 -10.90 9.94 12.62
N ARG A 123 -11.17 10.86 11.69
CA ARG A 123 -12.54 11.33 11.38
C ARG A 123 -13.21 10.42 10.35
N TRP A 124 -13.13 9.12 10.59
CA TRP A 124 -13.60 8.07 9.68
C TRP A 124 -15.09 8.19 9.33
N ALA A 125 -15.90 8.73 10.26
CA ALA A 125 -17.32 8.98 10.04
C ALA A 125 -17.56 10.01 8.93
N GLU A 126 -16.80 11.09 8.93
CA GLU A 126 -16.97 12.14 7.93
C GLU A 126 -16.34 11.73 6.59
N ALA A 127 -15.27 10.92 6.62
CA ALA A 127 -14.73 10.31 5.39
C ALA A 127 -15.77 9.40 4.74
N ALA A 128 -16.57 8.68 5.54
CA ALA A 128 -17.67 7.89 5.04
C ALA A 128 -18.75 8.77 4.37
N GLU A 129 -19.11 9.92 4.95
CA GLU A 129 -20.08 10.85 4.34
C GLU A 129 -19.62 11.29 2.94
N THR A 130 -18.36 11.71 2.80
CA THR A 130 -17.84 12.10 1.48
C THR A 130 -17.79 10.93 0.48
N LEU A 131 -17.45 9.73 0.96
CA LEU A 131 -17.43 8.53 0.11
C LEU A 131 -18.83 8.08 -0.31
N GLU A 132 -19.88 8.40 0.46
CA GLU A 132 -21.26 8.20 0.04
C GLU A 132 -21.62 9.08 -1.15
N ASP A 133 -21.16 10.33 -1.18
CA ASP A 133 -21.34 11.24 -2.30
C ASP A 133 -20.65 10.70 -3.56
N GLY A 134 -19.40 10.23 -3.41
CA GLY A 134 -18.67 9.57 -4.49
C GLY A 134 -19.36 8.31 -5.01
N LEU A 135 -19.92 7.48 -4.11
CA LEU A 135 -20.71 6.32 -4.50
C LEU A 135 -21.96 6.73 -5.29
N ARG A 136 -22.69 7.77 -4.85
CA ARG A 136 -23.88 8.26 -5.58
C ARG A 136 -23.52 8.75 -6.98
N ARG A 137 -22.37 9.40 -7.16
CA ARG A 137 -21.87 9.81 -8.48
C ARG A 137 -21.56 8.60 -9.36
N ALA A 138 -20.83 7.63 -8.83
CA ALA A 138 -20.53 6.39 -9.55
C ALA A 138 -21.80 5.62 -9.95
N GLU A 139 -22.82 5.60 -9.09
CA GLU A 139 -24.13 5.00 -9.40
C GLU A 139 -24.89 5.77 -10.48
N ALA A 140 -24.78 7.10 -10.53
CA ALA A 140 -25.36 7.92 -11.58
C ALA A 140 -24.66 7.73 -12.94
N ASP A 141 -23.33 7.56 -12.93
CA ASP A 141 -22.53 7.32 -14.14
C ASP A 141 -22.74 5.91 -14.70
N GLY A 142 -23.10 4.96 -13.84
CA GLY A 142 -23.53 3.61 -14.24
C GLY A 142 -22.41 2.65 -14.63
N ASP A 143 -21.13 3.02 -14.48
CA ASP A 143 -20.02 2.08 -14.67
C ASP A 143 -20.02 1.04 -13.53
N PRO A 144 -20.25 -0.25 -13.83
CA PRO A 144 -20.29 -1.29 -12.80
C PRO A 144 -18.97 -1.39 -12.01
N ARG A 145 -17.83 -1.18 -12.67
CA ARG A 145 -16.54 -1.18 -11.99
C ARG A 145 -16.42 0.05 -11.09
N ALA A 146 -16.90 1.22 -11.52
CA ALA A 146 -16.99 2.48 -10.73
C ALA A 146 -17.64 2.24 -9.38
N ILE A 147 -18.86 1.71 -9.44
CA ILE A 147 -19.69 1.46 -8.29
C ILE A 147 -19.01 0.49 -7.32
N LEU A 148 -18.39 -0.59 -7.81
CA LEU A 148 -17.77 -1.60 -6.95
C LEU A 148 -16.57 -1.06 -6.15
N LEU A 149 -15.68 -0.26 -6.75
CA LEU A 149 -14.57 0.32 -5.95
C LEU A 149 -15.08 1.42 -5.02
N ALA A 150 -16.04 2.26 -5.45
CA ALA A 150 -16.61 3.28 -4.57
C ALA A 150 -17.28 2.66 -3.33
N ARG A 151 -18.01 1.55 -3.51
CA ARG A 151 -18.55 0.77 -2.39
C ARG A 151 -17.46 0.19 -1.49
N HIS A 152 -16.36 -0.31 -2.08
CA HIS A 152 -15.23 -0.85 -1.31
C HIS A 152 -14.59 0.23 -0.45
N ASP A 153 -14.33 1.41 -1.01
CA ASP A 153 -13.71 2.52 -0.30
C ASP A 153 -14.60 3.04 0.83
N LEU A 154 -15.89 3.24 0.59
CA LEU A 154 -16.87 3.60 1.61
C LEU A 154 -16.89 2.56 2.75
N ALA A 155 -16.96 1.27 2.40
CA ALA A 155 -17.02 0.22 3.40
C ALA A 155 -15.72 0.11 4.21
N ARG A 156 -14.56 0.40 3.63
CA ARG A 156 -13.30 0.50 4.37
C ARG A 156 -13.34 1.64 5.38
N ALA A 157 -13.85 2.82 5.00
CA ALA A 157 -14.01 3.95 5.93
C ALA A 157 -14.98 3.60 7.08
N LEU A 158 -16.12 2.99 6.77
CA LEU A 158 -17.09 2.51 7.77
C LEU A 158 -16.48 1.46 8.71
N THR A 159 -15.67 0.55 8.18
CA THR A 159 -14.96 -0.45 8.98
C THR A 159 -14.03 0.22 10.01
N MET A 160 -13.31 1.27 9.62
CA MET A 160 -12.42 2.02 10.51
C MET A 160 -13.20 2.92 11.48
N ALA A 161 -14.35 3.45 11.06
CA ALA A 161 -15.27 4.20 11.91
C ALA A 161 -15.98 3.33 12.98
N GLY A 162 -15.95 2.01 12.82
CA GLY A 162 -16.63 1.07 13.70
C GLY A 162 -18.10 0.82 13.34
N ASP A 163 -18.60 1.36 12.22
CA ASP A 163 -19.92 1.03 11.67
C ASP A 163 -19.84 -0.28 10.87
N LEU A 164 -19.62 -1.37 11.61
CA LEU A 164 -19.24 -2.66 11.05
C LEU A 164 -20.39 -3.35 10.31
N ASP A 165 -21.63 -3.18 10.77
CA ASP A 165 -22.79 -3.80 10.13
C ASP A 165 -23.00 -3.21 8.73
N ARG A 166 -22.95 -1.89 8.61
CA ARG A 166 -23.08 -1.20 7.32
C ARG A 166 -21.90 -1.50 6.40
N ALA A 167 -20.69 -1.57 6.95
CA ALA A 167 -19.51 -1.98 6.18
C ALA A 167 -19.67 -3.40 5.61
N ILE A 168 -20.15 -4.35 6.41
CA ILE A 168 -20.38 -5.74 5.98
C ILE A 168 -21.46 -5.81 4.90
N ASP A 169 -22.56 -5.07 5.04
CA ASP A 169 -23.65 -5.03 4.05
C ASP A 169 -23.14 -4.49 2.71
N LEU A 170 -22.31 -3.45 2.73
CA LEU A 170 -21.70 -2.90 1.53
C LEU A 170 -20.66 -3.83 0.92
N LEU A 171 -19.87 -4.56 1.73
CA LEU A 171 -18.80 -5.44 1.24
C LEU A 171 -19.30 -6.79 0.73
N GLY A 172 -20.40 -7.31 1.28
CA GLY A 172 -20.90 -8.66 1.00
C GLY A 172 -21.06 -8.99 -0.50
N PRO A 173 -21.68 -8.11 -1.30
CA PRO A 173 -21.88 -8.37 -2.73
C PRO A 173 -20.63 -8.17 -3.62
N LEU A 174 -19.58 -7.52 -3.11
CA LEU A 174 -18.45 -7.05 -3.94
C LEU A 174 -17.65 -8.19 -4.59
N PRO A 175 -17.33 -9.30 -3.90
CA PRO A 175 -16.58 -10.39 -4.52
C PRO A 175 -17.28 -10.97 -5.75
N ASP A 176 -18.60 -11.14 -5.70
CA ASP A 176 -19.40 -11.62 -6.83
C ASP A 176 -19.52 -10.54 -7.90
N GLY A 177 -19.64 -9.27 -7.49
CA GLY A 177 -19.63 -8.12 -8.40
C GLY A 177 -18.36 -8.03 -9.24
N PHE A 178 -17.17 -8.14 -8.63
CA PHE A 178 -15.89 -8.11 -9.35
C PHE A 178 -15.69 -9.34 -10.24
N ALA A 179 -16.22 -10.50 -9.85
CA ALA A 179 -16.19 -11.71 -10.66
C ALA A 179 -17.14 -11.66 -11.87
N ALA A 180 -18.21 -10.87 -11.78
CA ALA A 180 -19.24 -10.73 -12.82
C ALA A 180 -18.96 -9.61 -13.84
N LEU A 181 -17.86 -8.86 -13.67
CA LEU A 181 -17.44 -7.86 -14.66
C LEU A 181 -17.10 -8.53 -16.01
N PRO A 182 -17.23 -7.81 -17.16
CA PRO A 182 -16.86 -8.34 -18.47
C PRO A 182 -15.44 -8.89 -18.52
N GLU A 183 -14.52 -8.20 -17.83
CA GLU A 183 -13.19 -8.69 -17.49
C GLU A 183 -13.15 -8.88 -15.96
N PRO A 184 -13.10 -10.13 -15.47
CA PRO A 184 -13.08 -10.39 -14.03
C PRO A 184 -11.88 -9.73 -13.34
N ASP A 185 -12.15 -8.94 -12.30
CA ASP A 185 -11.13 -8.20 -11.55
C ASP A 185 -10.73 -8.99 -10.29
N GLU A 186 -9.89 -10.01 -10.49
CA GLU A 186 -9.45 -10.89 -9.39
C GLU A 186 -8.60 -10.14 -8.34
N HIS A 187 -7.94 -9.04 -8.71
CA HIS A 187 -7.21 -8.20 -7.78
C HIS A 187 -8.17 -7.54 -6.77
N ASN A 188 -9.17 -6.81 -7.26
CA ASN A 188 -10.12 -6.13 -6.40
C ASN A 188 -11.09 -7.10 -5.72
N ARG A 189 -11.35 -8.26 -6.30
CA ARG A 189 -12.06 -9.36 -5.64
C ARG A 189 -11.32 -9.85 -4.39
N ALA A 190 -10.00 -10.09 -4.47
CA ALA A 190 -9.20 -10.49 -3.32
C ALA A 190 -9.13 -9.39 -2.26
N ARG A 191 -9.03 -8.12 -2.67
CA ARG A 191 -9.08 -6.97 -1.76
C ARG A 191 -10.42 -6.87 -1.02
N ALA A 192 -11.54 -7.04 -1.72
CA ALA A 192 -12.87 -7.02 -1.11
C ALA A 192 -13.04 -8.14 -0.07
N LEU A 193 -12.62 -9.37 -0.40
CA LEU A 193 -12.63 -10.50 0.54
C LEU A 193 -11.75 -10.24 1.78
N SER A 194 -10.59 -9.62 1.58
CA SER A 194 -9.68 -9.26 2.69
C SER A 194 -10.32 -8.23 3.62
N THR A 195 -10.90 -7.15 3.07
CA THR A 195 -11.58 -6.10 3.86
C THR A 195 -12.84 -6.64 4.55
N LEU A 196 -13.60 -7.52 3.89
CA LEU A 196 -14.75 -8.20 4.49
C LEU A 196 -14.31 -9.06 5.68
N GLY A 197 -13.23 -9.83 5.52
CA GLY A 197 -12.63 -10.60 6.61
C GLY A 197 -12.22 -9.72 7.79
N GLU A 198 -11.60 -8.57 7.53
CA GLU A 198 -11.20 -7.60 8.54
C GLU A 198 -12.40 -6.99 9.28
N ALA A 199 -13.48 -6.64 8.56
CA ALA A 199 -14.72 -6.13 9.16
C ALA A 199 -15.35 -7.16 10.10
N TYR A 200 -15.44 -8.43 9.69
CA TYR A 200 -15.91 -9.52 10.56
C TYR A 200 -14.99 -9.75 11.76
N LEU A 201 -13.69 -9.58 11.61
CA LEU A 201 -12.72 -9.75 12.69
C LEU A 201 -12.82 -8.64 13.75
N ARG A 202 -13.01 -7.38 13.30
CA ARG A 202 -13.33 -6.25 14.18
C ARG A 202 -14.68 -6.44 14.88
N ALA A 203 -15.66 -7.04 14.20
CA ALA A 203 -16.98 -7.37 14.75
C ALA A 203 -16.96 -8.56 15.72
N ARG A 204 -15.78 -9.08 16.09
CA ARG A 204 -15.61 -10.26 16.97
C ARG A 204 -16.28 -11.53 16.42
N ARG A 205 -16.31 -11.67 15.09
CA ARG A 205 -16.85 -12.83 14.36
C ARG A 205 -15.73 -13.57 13.60
N PRO A 206 -14.75 -14.15 14.31
CA PRO A 206 -13.52 -14.68 13.70
C PRO A 206 -13.74 -15.88 12.77
N VAL A 207 -14.80 -16.68 12.96
CA VAL A 207 -15.09 -17.83 12.07
C VAL A 207 -15.49 -17.35 10.67
N ALA A 208 -16.32 -16.31 10.59
CA ALA A 208 -16.68 -15.71 9.31
C ALA A 208 -15.45 -15.04 8.66
N ALA A 209 -14.65 -14.33 9.45
CA ALA A 209 -13.42 -13.70 8.97
C ALA A 209 -12.46 -14.71 8.31
N ILE A 210 -12.22 -15.86 8.95
CA ILE A 210 -11.36 -16.93 8.42
C ILE A 210 -11.84 -17.43 7.05
N ASN A 211 -13.15 -17.55 6.84
CA ASN A 211 -13.70 -17.98 5.55
C ASN A 211 -13.33 -16.99 4.43
N PHE A 212 -13.47 -15.68 4.68
CA PHE A 212 -13.15 -14.66 3.68
C PHE A 212 -11.64 -14.54 3.44
N PHE A 213 -10.81 -14.63 4.48
CA PHE A 213 -9.36 -14.68 4.32
C PHE A 213 -8.92 -15.92 3.53
N GLY A 214 -9.56 -17.07 3.75
CA GLY A 214 -9.31 -18.30 2.97
C GLY A 214 -9.57 -18.10 1.48
N GLN A 215 -10.72 -17.53 1.12
CA GLN A 215 -11.05 -17.22 -0.27
C GLN A 215 -10.09 -16.19 -0.89
N ALA A 216 -9.73 -15.14 -0.15
CA ALA A 216 -8.73 -14.16 -0.60
C ALA A 216 -7.38 -14.86 -0.88
N LEU A 217 -6.94 -15.73 0.02
CA LEU A 217 -5.68 -16.46 -0.09
C LEU A 217 -5.65 -17.42 -1.30
N GLU A 218 -6.78 -18.03 -1.67
CA GLU A 218 -6.88 -18.83 -2.91
C GLU A 218 -6.66 -17.99 -4.16
N ILE A 219 -7.18 -16.76 -4.21
CA ILE A 219 -6.93 -15.84 -5.33
C ILE A 219 -5.46 -15.40 -5.34
N LEU A 220 -4.92 -15.00 -4.18
CA LEU A 220 -3.55 -14.51 -4.07
C LEU A 220 -2.51 -15.59 -4.43
N ARG A 221 -2.78 -16.86 -4.10
CA ARG A 221 -1.96 -18.01 -4.53
C ARG A 221 -1.95 -18.18 -6.05
N ARG A 222 -3.11 -18.08 -6.70
CA ARG A 222 -3.19 -18.19 -8.18
C ARG A 222 -2.48 -17.05 -8.91
N ARG A 223 -2.28 -15.92 -8.23
CA ARG A 223 -1.59 -14.73 -8.74
C ARG A 223 -0.12 -14.65 -8.31
N ASP A 224 0.40 -15.64 -7.58
CA ASP A 224 1.75 -15.63 -7.00
C ASP A 224 2.08 -14.37 -6.18
N ALA A 225 1.06 -13.80 -5.54
CA ALA A 225 1.14 -12.57 -4.74
C ALA A 225 1.68 -12.88 -3.32
N VAL A 226 2.97 -13.21 -3.22
CA VAL A 226 3.59 -13.78 -1.99
C VAL A 226 3.52 -12.84 -0.79
N ASP A 227 3.67 -11.53 -1.01
CA ASP A 227 3.62 -10.55 0.07
C ASP A 227 2.20 -10.41 0.64
N GLU A 228 1.20 -10.30 -0.23
CA GLU A 228 -0.20 -10.26 0.19
C GLU A 228 -0.65 -11.58 0.84
N GLN A 229 -0.11 -12.72 0.40
CA GLN A 229 -0.32 -14.00 1.10
C GLN A 229 0.20 -13.95 2.54
N ALA A 230 1.39 -13.37 2.77
CA ALA A 230 1.95 -13.23 4.12
C ALA A 230 1.05 -12.36 5.01
N GLY A 231 0.54 -11.24 4.48
CA GLY A 231 -0.44 -10.39 5.15
C GLY A 231 -1.72 -11.13 5.54
N MET A 232 -2.24 -12.01 4.68
CA MET A 232 -3.41 -12.84 5.00
C MET A 232 -3.17 -13.77 6.19
N PHE A 233 -1.96 -14.34 6.31
CA PHE A 233 -1.62 -15.19 7.45
C PHE A 233 -1.52 -14.41 8.78
N VAL A 234 -1.15 -13.13 8.75
CA VAL A 234 -1.21 -12.25 9.93
C VAL A 234 -2.67 -12.10 10.40
N HIS A 235 -3.60 -11.86 9.48
CA HIS A 235 -5.03 -11.77 9.82
C HIS A 235 -5.61 -13.10 10.32
N LEU A 236 -5.19 -14.24 9.75
CA LEU A 236 -5.58 -15.56 10.22
C LEU A 236 -5.06 -15.86 11.64
N ALA A 237 -3.83 -15.44 11.95
CA ALA A 237 -3.28 -15.55 13.30
C ALA A 237 -4.11 -14.73 14.31
N GLU A 238 -4.51 -13.53 13.94
CA GLU A 238 -5.39 -12.69 14.77
C GLU A 238 -6.77 -13.35 14.98
N ALA A 239 -7.35 -13.92 13.93
CA ALA A 239 -8.62 -14.63 14.04
C ALA A 239 -8.54 -15.86 14.93
N ALA A 240 -7.44 -16.62 14.86
CA ALA A 240 -7.17 -17.74 15.75
C ALA A 240 -6.99 -17.29 17.21
N ARG A 241 -6.27 -16.17 17.43
CA ARG A 241 -6.12 -15.55 18.75
C ARG A 241 -7.46 -15.18 19.36
N GLN A 242 -8.36 -14.55 18.59
CA GLN A 242 -9.72 -14.20 19.08
C GLN A 242 -10.55 -15.43 19.48
N ARG A 243 -10.30 -16.59 18.86
CA ARG A 243 -10.94 -17.87 19.19
C ARG A 243 -10.29 -18.60 20.36
N GLY A 244 -9.13 -18.15 20.84
CA GLY A 244 -8.34 -18.87 21.83
C GLY A 244 -7.61 -20.10 21.28
N ASP A 245 -7.51 -20.25 19.95
CA ASP A 245 -6.84 -21.37 19.30
C ASP A 245 -5.35 -21.08 19.13
N ARG A 246 -4.56 -21.40 20.16
CA ARG A 246 -3.11 -21.13 20.19
C ARG A 246 -2.33 -21.91 19.13
N ALA A 247 -2.79 -23.10 18.77
CA ALA A 247 -2.12 -23.92 17.77
C ALA A 247 -2.27 -23.30 16.38
N ALA A 248 -3.50 -22.91 16.02
CA ALA A 248 -3.76 -22.22 14.76
C ALA A 248 -3.10 -20.82 14.70
N GLU A 249 -3.07 -20.10 15.83
CA GLU A 249 -2.36 -18.81 15.94
C GLU A 249 -0.86 -18.96 15.65
N GLY A 250 -0.20 -19.96 16.25
CA GLY A 250 1.21 -20.26 16.02
C GLY A 250 1.48 -20.64 14.56
N ALA A 251 0.74 -21.62 14.04
CA ALA A 251 0.93 -22.09 12.66
C ALA A 251 0.75 -20.97 11.61
N ALA A 252 -0.22 -20.07 11.81
CA ALA A 252 -0.43 -18.93 10.93
C ALA A 252 0.72 -17.91 11.01
N ARG A 253 1.26 -17.63 12.21
CA ARG A 253 2.44 -16.77 12.37
C ARG A 253 3.69 -17.34 11.73
N ASP A 254 3.95 -18.63 11.93
CA ASP A 254 5.08 -19.32 11.34
C ASP A 254 5.01 -19.23 9.82
N ARG A 255 3.81 -19.46 9.26
CA ARG A 255 3.61 -19.37 7.81
C ARG A 255 3.77 -17.96 7.26
N ALA A 256 3.31 -16.93 7.98
CA ALA A 256 3.56 -15.54 7.62
C ALA A 256 5.07 -15.23 7.61
N ALA A 257 5.80 -15.68 8.64
CA ALA A 257 7.24 -15.46 8.76
C ALA A 257 8.03 -16.15 7.64
N GLU A 258 7.67 -17.39 7.29
CA GLU A 258 8.26 -18.12 6.14
C GLU A 258 8.07 -17.37 4.82
N LEU A 259 6.86 -16.87 4.55
CA LEU A 259 6.58 -16.12 3.32
C LEU A 259 7.33 -14.80 3.29
N TYR A 260 7.34 -14.03 4.39
CA TYR A 260 8.13 -12.80 4.49
C TYR A 260 9.63 -13.03 4.35
N ALA A 261 10.15 -14.19 4.82
CA ALA A 261 11.56 -14.55 4.65
C ALA A 261 11.91 -14.94 3.21
N SER A 262 10.93 -15.46 2.45
CA SER A 262 11.11 -15.83 1.04
C SER A 262 11.09 -14.65 0.06
N LEU A 263 10.66 -13.46 0.51
CA LEU A 263 10.69 -12.26 -0.31
C LEU A 263 12.14 -11.80 -0.53
N PRO A 264 12.53 -11.48 -1.78
CA PRO A 264 13.88 -11.01 -2.08
C PRO A 264 14.19 -9.72 -1.30
N GLY A 265 15.17 -9.78 -0.39
CA GLY A 265 15.61 -8.62 0.42
C GLY A 265 15.95 -8.88 1.89
N ARG A 266 15.73 -10.09 2.44
CA ARG A 266 16.02 -10.39 3.87
C ARG A 266 17.08 -11.48 4.14
N GLY A 267 17.65 -12.09 3.11
CA GLY A 267 18.49 -13.29 3.22
C GLY A 267 19.94 -13.13 3.69
N ASP A 268 20.42 -11.92 4.02
CA ASP A 268 21.82 -11.73 4.46
C ASP A 268 21.93 -11.06 5.84
N ARG A 269 21.31 -11.68 6.85
CA ARG A 269 21.75 -11.52 8.23
C ARG A 269 22.34 -12.85 8.70
N GLY A 270 23.55 -13.09 8.23
CA GLY A 270 24.44 -14.12 8.76
C GLY A 270 24.54 -14.02 10.29
N GLU A 271 24.47 -15.19 10.91
CA GLU A 271 24.61 -15.42 12.33
C GLU A 271 25.88 -14.74 12.89
N PRO A 272 25.87 -14.20 14.12
CA PRO A 272 27.09 -13.80 14.77
C PRO A 272 27.88 -15.06 15.14
N SER A 273 29.05 -15.24 14.52
CA SER A 273 30.04 -16.21 14.97
C SER A 273 30.47 -15.85 16.39
N GLY A 274 29.94 -16.58 17.39
CA GLY A 274 30.47 -16.59 18.74
C GLY A 274 31.81 -17.32 18.74
N GLY A 275 32.81 -16.71 19.37
CA GLY A 275 34.19 -17.20 19.44
C GLY A 275 34.45 -18.37 20.38
#